data_AF-A0A9E2NNH4-F1
#
_entry.id   AF-A0A9E2NNH4-F1
#
_cell.length_a   1.000
_cell.length_b   1.000
_cell.length_c   1.000
_cell.angle_alpha   90.00
_cell.angle_beta   90.00
_cell.angle_gamma   90.00
#
_symmetry.space_group_name_H-M   'P 1'
#
loop_
_entity.id
_entity.type
_entity.pdbx_description
1 polymer ?
#
loop_
_entity_poly.entity_id
_entity_poly.type
_entity_poly.pdbx_seq_one_letter_code
_entity_poly.pdbx_strand_id
1 'polypeptide(L)'
;MNGKDKCNLLREIRKRIATQYGLTYQPAECRHEGDCAGTCPKCDTELQDLQRQLKEKGIENIELDRQMKEMVDTFNPGGDTDNDLIALQGDVAPPEYNDKIEITEGMPVPLPEGMSNFPEPKKKRAFFKECAVAGWNFHHPEDFWDELYEGAELVLIRERANKHDRNAVAVALADDMEGDTENFDFDCIIGYVPRKENEMVAKMMDMGWGDAFTAELTTVKDNGTYDERLRMTIYIKSKIESTESWYVQKMDNSSCQNLLEFLYQDGITHFRWGGFPPWERDLPRKGDKVVFIHQCGADAELYLMHTIAIGEDAMLFLENPEEELNMVDDCAPYVLTLVKGPIIVDLQELNFLSNCKIGSCQPEEELSEDCIAKLKDLFFKK
;
A
#
# COMPACT_ATOMS: atom_id res chain seq x y z
N MET A 1 3.65 17.76 35.77
CA MET A 1 4.70 18.79 35.58
C MET A 1 4.13 19.92 34.73
N ASN A 2 4.38 21.19 35.09
CA ASN A 2 4.06 22.32 34.21
C ASN A 2 5.08 22.35 33.04
N GLY A 3 4.75 22.92 31.88
CA GLY A 3 5.65 22.95 30.73
C GLY A 3 6.93 23.76 30.98
N LYS A 4 6.91 24.73 31.90
CA LYS A 4 8.15 25.41 32.33
C LYS A 4 9.10 24.48 33.09
N ASP A 5 8.58 23.55 33.87
CA ASP A 5 9.38 22.52 34.54
C ASP A 5 9.96 21.52 33.54
N LYS A 6 9.18 21.14 32.53
CA LYS A 6 9.64 20.30 31.42
C LYS A 6 10.77 20.97 30.64
N CYS A 7 10.62 22.23 30.28
CA CYS A 7 11.65 23.03 29.60
C CYS A 7 12.93 23.12 30.43
N ASN A 8 12.82 23.36 31.74
CA ASN A 8 13.99 23.44 32.63
C ASN A 8 14.72 22.09 32.73
N LEU A 9 13.97 20.99 32.85
CA LEU A 9 14.56 19.66 32.90
C LEU A 9 15.28 19.29 31.61
N LEU A 10 14.64 19.52 30.45
CA LEU A 10 15.25 19.28 29.13
C LEU A 10 16.52 20.11 28.94
N ARG A 11 16.57 21.35 29.46
CA ARG A 11 17.76 22.19 29.46
C ARG A 11 18.90 21.59 30.29
N GLU A 12 18.60 21.02 31.46
CA GLU A 12 19.61 20.36 32.29
C GLU A 12 20.15 19.07 31.66
N ILE A 13 19.28 18.28 31.01
CA ILE A 13 19.71 17.09 30.25
C ILE A 13 20.67 17.49 29.12
N ARG A 14 20.33 18.52 28.34
CA ARG A 14 21.19 19.03 27.26
C ARG A 14 22.55 19.52 27.75
N LYS A 15 22.60 20.21 28.90
CA LYS A 15 23.87 20.62 29.55
C LYS A 15 24.71 19.41 29.95
N ARG A 16 24.09 18.35 30.48
CA ARG A 16 24.80 17.12 30.87
C ARG A 16 25.36 16.39 29.65
N ILE A 17 24.59 16.24 28.59
CA ILE A 17 25.06 15.66 27.32
C ILE A 17 26.24 16.48 26.79
N ALA A 18 26.11 17.81 26.75
CA ALA A 18 27.20 18.66 26.30
C ALA A 18 28.47 18.52 27.16
N THR A 19 28.32 18.40 28.47
CA THR A 19 29.46 18.19 29.38
C THR A 19 30.11 16.81 29.17
N GLN A 20 29.31 15.76 29.01
CA GLN A 20 29.78 14.38 28.85
C GLN A 20 30.55 14.16 27.55
N TYR A 21 30.10 14.74 26.45
CA TYR A 21 30.72 14.57 25.13
C TYR A 21 31.62 15.75 24.72
N GLY A 22 31.84 16.70 25.63
CA GLY A 22 32.65 17.90 25.41
C GLY A 22 32.15 18.72 24.23
N LEU A 23 30.84 18.97 24.18
CA LEU A 23 30.17 19.83 23.20
C LEU A 23 30.08 21.25 23.75
N THR A 24 30.01 22.23 22.86
CA THR A 24 29.79 23.63 23.24
C THR A 24 28.30 23.88 23.33
N TYR A 25 27.79 24.09 24.56
CA TYR A 25 26.38 24.43 24.79
C TYR A 25 26.25 25.67 25.66
N GLN A 26 25.72 26.75 25.10
CA GLN A 26 25.40 27.98 25.82
C GLN A 26 23.90 28.26 25.68
N PRO A 27 23.07 27.77 26.62
CA PRO A 27 21.63 27.90 26.48
C PRO A 27 21.18 29.33 26.70
N ALA A 28 20.33 29.85 25.82
CA ALA A 28 19.75 31.18 25.97
C ALA A 28 18.80 31.24 27.18
N GLU A 29 18.76 32.38 27.87
CA GLU A 29 17.77 32.59 28.93
C GLU A 29 16.36 32.72 28.34
N CYS A 30 15.43 31.91 28.82
CA CYS A 30 14.03 32.00 28.45
C CYS A 30 13.39 33.21 29.15
N ARG A 31 12.99 34.22 28.35
CA ARG A 31 12.30 35.43 28.83
C ARG A 31 10.78 35.34 28.69
N HIS A 32 10.24 34.14 28.46
CA HIS A 32 8.81 33.94 28.26
C HIS A 32 8.08 33.92 29.62
N GLU A 33 7.10 34.82 29.76
CA GLU A 33 6.19 34.92 30.90
C GLU A 33 4.79 34.44 30.45
N GLY A 34 4.31 33.32 31.01
CA GLY A 34 3.04 32.69 30.64
C GLY A 34 3.10 31.16 30.63
N ASP A 35 1.99 30.54 30.24
CA ASP A 35 1.90 29.08 30.06
C ASP A 35 2.75 28.64 28.87
N CYS A 36 3.65 27.69 29.12
CA CYS A 36 4.63 27.20 28.16
C CYS A 36 4.32 25.74 27.82
N ALA A 37 4.40 25.37 26.54
CA ALA A 37 4.18 23.98 26.08
C ALA A 37 5.33 23.03 26.46
N GLY A 38 6.49 23.55 26.86
CA GLY A 38 7.66 22.76 27.29
C GLY A 38 8.80 22.70 26.28
N THR A 39 8.53 22.96 25.01
CA THR A 39 9.51 23.19 23.94
C THR A 39 9.15 24.46 23.17
N CYS A 40 10.13 25.11 22.53
CA CYS A 40 9.91 26.30 21.72
C CYS A 40 10.93 26.33 20.56
N PRO A 41 10.72 27.16 19.51
CA PRO A 41 11.60 27.15 18.33
C PRO A 41 13.10 27.39 18.64
N LYS A 42 13.40 28.12 19.71
CA LYS A 42 14.78 28.31 20.19
C LYS A 42 15.36 27.04 20.81
N CYS A 43 14.54 26.29 21.54
CA CYS A 43 14.94 25.01 22.11
C CYS A 43 15.24 23.98 21.02
N ASP A 44 14.56 24.04 19.88
CA ASP A 44 14.78 23.14 18.75
C ASP A 44 16.05 23.52 17.98
N THR A 45 16.31 24.83 17.83
CA THR A 45 17.57 25.33 17.23
C THR A 45 18.78 24.91 18.06
N GLU A 46 18.67 25.00 19.39
CA GLU A 46 19.69 24.52 20.32
C GLU A 46 19.92 23.00 20.24
N LEU A 47 18.85 22.22 20.03
CA LEU A 47 18.97 20.77 19.84
C LEU A 47 19.66 20.41 18.52
N GLN A 48 19.30 21.09 17.43
CA GLN A 48 19.92 20.86 16.13
C GLN A 48 21.42 21.15 16.15
N ASP A 49 21.83 22.21 16.86
CA ASP A 49 23.25 22.52 17.02
C ASP A 49 24.00 21.42 17.79
N LEU A 50 23.42 20.90 18.87
CA LEU A 50 24.00 19.79 19.63
C LEU A 50 24.08 18.49 18.81
N GLN A 51 23.04 18.17 18.04
CA GLN A 51 23.01 17.00 17.15
C GLN A 51 24.07 17.10 16.06
N ARG A 52 24.28 18.29 15.49
CA ARG A 52 25.37 18.52 14.54
C ARG A 52 26.74 18.26 15.17
N GLN A 53 26.99 18.82 16.36
CA GLN A 53 28.27 18.63 17.06
C GLN A 53 28.52 17.15 17.46
N LEU A 54 27.47 16.40 17.80
CA LEU A 54 27.55 14.95 18.06
C LEU A 54 27.91 14.15 16.80
N LYS A 55 27.28 14.50 15.66
CA LYS A 55 27.54 13.85 14.36
C LYS A 55 28.96 14.11 13.86
N GLU A 56 29.46 15.33 14.04
CA GLU A 56 30.86 15.69 13.71
C GLU A 56 31.89 14.91 14.53
N LYS A 57 31.53 14.51 15.76
CA LYS A 57 32.36 13.66 16.63
C LYS A 57 32.13 12.16 16.43
N GLY A 58 31.25 11.76 15.52
CA GLY A 58 30.96 10.36 15.21
C GLY A 58 30.23 9.61 16.33
N ILE A 59 29.49 10.32 17.19
CA ILE A 59 28.74 9.72 18.30
C ILE A 59 27.30 9.52 17.85
N GLU A 60 26.94 8.28 17.53
CA GLU A 60 25.59 7.91 17.09
C GLU A 60 24.68 7.51 18.25
N ASN A 61 25.26 7.07 19.38
CA ASN A 61 24.52 6.61 20.55
C ASN A 61 24.98 7.35 21.82
N ILE A 62 24.01 7.94 22.54
CA ILE A 62 24.25 8.65 23.80
C ILE A 62 24.06 7.66 24.95
N GLU A 63 25.14 7.31 25.64
CA GLU A 63 25.05 6.55 26.89
C GLU A 63 24.42 7.39 28.00
N LEU A 64 23.28 6.92 28.53
CA LEU A 64 22.59 7.51 29.67
C LEU A 64 23.36 7.18 30.96
N ASP A 65 23.94 8.19 31.59
CA ASP A 65 24.51 8.02 32.92
C ASP A 65 23.40 7.89 33.99
N ARG A 66 23.78 7.39 35.19
CA ARG A 66 22.82 7.10 36.26
C ARG A 66 21.93 8.29 36.64
N GLN A 67 22.48 9.51 36.61
CA GLN A 67 21.73 10.72 36.94
C GLN A 67 20.79 11.16 35.80
N MET A 68 21.19 11.00 34.53
CA MET A 68 20.30 11.25 33.40
C MET A 68 19.16 10.23 33.34
N LYS A 69 19.42 8.97 33.71
CA LYS A 69 18.38 7.95 33.82
C LYS A 69 17.34 8.32 34.88
N GLU A 70 17.78 8.72 36.09
CA GLU A 70 16.88 9.20 37.16
C GLU A 70 16.07 10.44 36.75
N MET A 71 16.67 11.35 35.97
CA MET A 71 15.97 12.53 35.42
C MET A 71 14.91 12.16 34.38
N VAL A 72 15.18 11.17 33.53
CA VAL A 72 14.25 10.67 32.50
C VAL A 72 13.09 9.89 33.14
N ASP A 73 13.38 9.07 34.15
CA ASP A 73 12.36 8.29 34.89
C ASP A 73 11.38 9.21 35.65
N THR A 74 11.84 10.39 36.08
CA THR A 74 10.97 11.42 36.68
C THR A 74 9.97 12.01 35.67
N PHE A 75 10.25 11.91 34.37
CA PHE A 75 9.39 12.42 33.29
C PHE A 75 8.25 11.47 32.92
N ASN A 76 8.39 10.16 33.21
CA ASN A 76 7.41 9.14 32.86
C ASN A 76 7.26 8.07 33.99
N PRO A 77 6.45 8.33 35.03
CA PRO A 77 6.29 7.38 36.11
C PRO A 77 5.36 6.23 35.65
N GLY A 78 5.94 5.16 35.13
CA GLY A 78 5.23 3.91 34.84
C GLY A 78 5.25 3.40 33.40
N GLY A 79 6.12 3.89 32.52
CA GLY A 79 6.31 3.30 31.19
C GLY A 79 7.28 2.13 31.23
N ASP A 80 6.80 0.93 30.92
CA ASP A 80 7.65 -0.24 30.67
C ASP A 80 8.61 0.06 29.53
N THR A 81 9.89 -0.27 29.74
CA THR A 81 10.91 -0.19 28.71
C THR A 81 10.70 -1.31 27.71
N ASP A 82 9.91 -1.07 26.67
CA ASP A 82 10.09 -1.68 25.35
C ASP A 82 9.27 -0.89 24.31
N ASN A 83 9.97 -0.15 23.45
CA ASN A 83 9.51 0.35 22.14
C ASN A 83 8.32 1.31 22.01
N ASP A 84 8.10 2.21 22.98
CA ASP A 84 7.30 3.41 22.69
C ASP A 84 8.16 4.49 22.03
N LEU A 85 7.96 4.66 20.72
CA LEU A 85 8.31 5.87 19.99
C LEU A 85 7.76 7.07 20.76
N ILE A 86 8.66 7.88 21.32
CA ILE A 86 8.31 9.16 21.93
C ILE A 86 7.61 9.99 20.86
N ALA A 87 6.29 10.17 20.98
CA ALA A 87 5.55 11.15 20.20
C ALA A 87 6.19 12.52 20.42
N LEU A 88 6.98 12.97 19.44
CA LEU A 88 7.56 14.31 19.45
C LEU A 88 6.42 15.28 19.17
N GLN A 89 6.33 16.35 19.96
CA GLN A 89 5.30 17.37 19.76
C GLN A 89 5.50 18.04 18.40
N GLY A 90 4.66 17.62 17.44
CA GLY A 90 4.82 17.78 15.99
C GLY A 90 4.00 16.72 15.25
N ASP A 91 3.83 15.55 15.88
CA ASP A 91 2.85 14.57 15.46
C ASP A 91 1.45 15.00 15.94
N VAL A 92 0.53 15.13 14.99
CA VAL A 92 -0.86 15.49 15.24
C VAL A 92 -1.51 14.33 15.98
N ALA A 93 -1.81 14.52 17.27
CA ALA A 93 -2.72 13.62 17.96
C ALA A 93 -4.09 13.70 17.28
N PRO A 94 -4.76 12.56 17.01
CA PRO A 94 -6.16 12.59 16.61
C PRO A 94 -6.96 13.33 17.68
N PRO A 95 -7.83 14.28 17.32
CA PRO A 95 -8.67 14.92 18.31
C PRO A 95 -9.59 13.88 18.96
N GLU A 96 -9.78 13.97 20.27
CA GLU A 96 -10.87 13.28 20.95
C GLU A 96 -12.18 13.74 20.31
N TYR A 97 -12.84 12.83 19.59
CA TYR A 97 -14.10 13.10 18.90
C TYR A 97 -15.17 13.49 19.92
N ASN A 98 -15.60 14.74 19.87
CA ASN A 98 -16.81 15.21 20.52
C ASN A 98 -17.85 15.46 19.42
N ASP A 99 -19.00 14.80 19.54
CA ASP A 99 -20.06 14.72 18.55
C ASP A 99 -20.61 16.08 18.09
N LYS A 100 -19.99 16.74 17.10
CA LYS A 100 -20.62 17.72 16.18
C LYS A 100 -19.84 17.79 14.86
N ILE A 101 -20.42 17.23 13.80
CA ILE A 101 -19.86 17.23 12.45
C ILE A 101 -20.10 18.61 11.81
N GLU A 102 -19.04 19.38 11.58
CA GLU A 102 -19.00 20.43 10.55
C GLU A 102 -18.10 19.95 9.42
N ILE A 103 -18.65 19.92 8.20
CA ILE A 103 -18.02 19.37 6.99
C ILE A 103 -17.08 20.42 6.40
N THR A 104 -15.80 20.09 6.23
CA THR A 104 -14.84 20.86 5.42
C THR A 104 -14.12 19.97 4.40
N GLU A 105 -13.80 20.56 3.25
CA GLU A 105 -13.32 19.91 2.03
C GLU A 105 -11.96 19.21 2.23
N GLY A 106 -11.89 17.92 1.87
CA GLY A 106 -10.64 17.16 1.80
C GLY A 106 -10.68 15.75 2.39
N MET A 107 -11.72 15.37 3.13
CA MET A 107 -11.93 13.98 3.56
C MET A 107 -12.79 13.21 2.55
N PRO A 108 -12.48 11.93 2.27
CA PRO A 108 -13.44 11.07 1.58
C PRO A 108 -14.72 11.01 2.42
N VAL A 109 -15.84 11.36 1.79
CA VAL A 109 -17.17 11.30 2.40
C VAL A 109 -17.42 9.84 2.84
N PRO A 110 -17.74 9.56 4.12
CA PRO A 110 -18.21 8.24 4.51
C PRO A 110 -19.46 7.93 3.69
N LEU A 111 -19.49 6.78 3.04
CA LEU A 111 -20.64 6.34 2.25
C LEU A 111 -21.90 6.41 3.13
N PRO A 112 -22.97 7.12 2.70
CA PRO A 112 -24.19 7.22 3.49
C PRO A 112 -24.80 5.83 3.72
N GLU A 113 -25.32 5.60 4.94
CA GLU A 113 -25.96 4.36 5.34
C GLU A 113 -27.08 3.98 4.36
N GLY A 114 -26.94 2.81 3.72
CA GLY A 114 -27.85 2.32 2.67
C GLY A 114 -27.18 2.03 1.31
N MET A 115 -25.90 2.40 1.13
CA MET A 115 -25.06 2.02 -0.03
C MET A 115 -24.10 0.86 0.30
N SER A 116 -24.54 -0.19 0.98
CA SER A 116 -23.69 -1.34 1.33
C SER A 116 -23.56 -2.40 0.23
N ASN A 117 -24.04 -2.12 -0.99
CA ASN A 117 -24.12 -3.12 -2.06
C ASN A 117 -23.38 -2.69 -3.33
N PHE A 118 -22.23 -2.03 -3.19
CA PHE A 118 -21.24 -2.10 -4.27
C PHE A 118 -20.54 -3.46 -4.13
N PRO A 119 -20.58 -4.33 -5.14
CA PRO A 119 -19.79 -5.56 -5.08
C PRO A 119 -18.33 -5.15 -4.87
N GLU A 120 -17.72 -5.57 -3.76
CA GLU A 120 -16.31 -5.30 -3.53
C GLU A 120 -15.51 -5.73 -4.78
N PRO A 121 -14.60 -4.88 -5.29
CA PRO A 121 -13.79 -5.25 -6.43
C PRO A 121 -13.06 -6.55 -6.09
N LYS A 122 -13.30 -7.60 -6.88
CA LYS A 122 -12.72 -8.93 -6.66
C LYS A 122 -11.21 -8.84 -6.80
N LYS A 123 -10.50 -8.62 -5.68
CA LYS A 123 -9.03 -8.63 -5.68
C LYS A 123 -8.57 -9.98 -6.20
N LYS A 124 -7.69 -9.98 -7.22
CA LYS A 124 -7.13 -11.24 -7.74
C LYS A 124 -6.36 -11.91 -6.61
N ARG A 125 -6.80 -13.11 -6.24
CA ARG A 125 -6.10 -14.00 -5.31
C ARG A 125 -5.32 -15.03 -6.13
N ALA A 126 -4.04 -15.20 -5.83
CA ALA A 126 -3.21 -16.22 -6.45
C ALA A 126 -3.14 -17.44 -5.53
N PHE A 127 -3.27 -18.64 -6.10
CA PHE A 127 -3.03 -19.88 -5.37
C PHE A 127 -1.60 -19.86 -4.81
N PHE A 128 -1.48 -20.06 -3.51
CA PHE A 128 -0.19 -20.19 -2.86
C PHE A 128 0.07 -21.64 -2.47
N LYS A 129 -0.85 -22.24 -1.69
CA LYS A 129 -0.63 -23.57 -1.14
C LYS A 129 -1.90 -24.24 -0.68
N GLU A 130 -2.00 -25.55 -0.89
CA GLU A 130 -2.99 -26.41 -0.22
C GLU A 130 -2.29 -27.25 0.86
N CYS A 131 -2.92 -27.38 2.04
CA CYS A 131 -2.43 -28.23 3.13
C CYS A 131 -3.57 -28.67 4.07
N ALA A 132 -3.29 -29.64 4.96
CA ALA A 132 -4.22 -30.04 6.01
C ALA A 132 -4.22 -29.01 7.15
N VAL A 133 -5.33 -28.89 7.89
CA VAL A 133 -5.31 -28.23 9.20
C VAL A 133 -4.69 -29.20 10.20
N ALA A 134 -3.61 -28.82 10.86
CA ALA A 134 -2.99 -29.62 11.91
C ALA A 134 -3.55 -29.23 13.28
N GLY A 135 -3.48 -30.15 14.25
CA GLY A 135 -3.80 -29.85 15.64
C GLY A 135 -5.28 -29.69 16.01
N TRP A 136 -6.22 -29.68 15.06
CA TRP A 136 -7.63 -29.42 15.35
C TRP A 136 -8.30 -30.37 16.36
N ASN A 137 -7.85 -31.63 16.46
CA ASN A 137 -8.35 -32.55 17.49
C ASN A 137 -8.05 -32.12 18.94
N PHE A 138 -7.08 -31.21 19.15
CA PHE A 138 -6.68 -30.75 20.47
C PHE A 138 -7.43 -29.51 20.94
N HIS A 139 -8.28 -28.92 20.08
CA HIS A 139 -8.99 -27.66 20.32
C HIS A 139 -10.50 -27.83 20.55
N HIS A 140 -10.92 -28.97 21.11
CA HIS A 140 -12.34 -29.30 21.33
C HIS A 140 -13.19 -29.21 20.04
N PRO A 141 -13.03 -30.18 19.11
CA PRO A 141 -13.76 -30.17 17.83
C PRO A 141 -15.28 -30.04 17.96
N GLU A 142 -15.87 -30.52 19.05
CA GLU A 142 -17.31 -30.44 19.31
C GLU A 142 -17.85 -29.00 19.33
N ASP A 143 -16.99 -28.03 19.63
CA ASP A 143 -17.38 -26.63 19.80
C ASP A 143 -17.49 -25.88 18.45
N PHE A 144 -16.79 -26.35 17.40
CA PHE A 144 -16.75 -25.67 16.10
C PHE A 144 -17.09 -26.55 14.89
N TRP A 145 -17.18 -27.88 15.03
CA TRP A 145 -17.33 -28.81 13.88
C TRP A 145 -18.61 -28.57 13.09
N ASP A 146 -19.71 -28.19 13.75
CA ASP A 146 -21.00 -27.91 13.11
C ASP A 146 -20.99 -26.61 12.30
N GLU A 147 -20.00 -25.74 12.52
CA GLU A 147 -19.82 -24.46 11.83
C GLU A 147 -18.87 -24.58 10.63
N LEU A 148 -18.14 -25.69 10.52
CA LEU A 148 -17.22 -25.92 9.41
C LEU A 148 -17.96 -26.37 8.15
N TYR A 149 -17.82 -25.60 7.08
CA TYR A 149 -18.29 -25.97 5.74
C TYR A 149 -17.22 -25.73 4.69
N GLU A 150 -17.31 -26.44 3.56
CA GLU A 150 -16.42 -26.21 2.41
C GLU A 150 -16.67 -24.81 1.83
N GLY A 151 -15.59 -24.03 1.71
CA GLY A 151 -15.63 -22.63 1.31
C GLY A 151 -15.66 -21.63 2.48
N ALA A 152 -15.69 -22.09 3.73
CA ALA A 152 -15.61 -21.19 4.89
C ALA A 152 -14.29 -20.40 4.88
N GLU A 153 -14.38 -19.10 5.15
CA GLU A 153 -13.22 -18.20 5.18
C GLU A 153 -12.41 -18.39 6.46
N LEU A 154 -11.08 -18.44 6.30
CA LEU A 154 -10.13 -18.67 7.36
C LEU A 154 -9.14 -17.52 7.46
N VAL A 155 -8.79 -17.19 8.70
CA VAL A 155 -7.74 -16.22 9.03
C VAL A 155 -6.50 -16.98 9.50
N LEU A 156 -5.33 -16.54 9.01
CA LEU A 156 -4.04 -17.08 9.40
C LEU A 156 -3.36 -16.11 10.36
N ILE A 157 -3.00 -16.58 11.54
CA ILE A 157 -2.50 -15.74 12.64
C ILE A 157 -1.10 -16.20 13.05
N ARG A 158 -0.14 -15.28 13.03
CA ARG A 158 1.26 -15.60 13.30
C ARG A 158 1.55 -15.64 14.81
N GLU A 159 1.78 -16.84 15.36
CA GLU A 159 2.07 -17.02 16.79
C GLU A 159 3.59 -17.06 17.06
N ARG A 160 4.20 -15.90 17.30
CA ARG A 160 5.67 -15.76 17.46
C ARG A 160 6.21 -16.37 18.75
N ALA A 161 5.42 -16.33 19.80
CA ALA A 161 5.80 -16.79 21.14
C ALA A 161 5.43 -18.26 21.41
N ASN A 162 5.09 -19.04 20.37
CA ASN A 162 4.71 -20.44 20.55
C ASN A 162 5.86 -21.28 21.11
N LYS A 163 5.59 -22.01 22.20
CA LYS A 163 6.60 -22.78 22.96
C LYS A 163 7.13 -24.02 22.22
N HIS A 164 6.39 -24.52 21.23
CA HIS A 164 6.68 -25.78 20.55
C HIS A 164 7.25 -25.58 19.15
N ASP A 165 6.83 -24.52 18.46
CA ASP A 165 7.28 -24.19 17.12
C ASP A 165 7.37 -22.68 16.88
N ARG A 166 8.60 -22.19 16.70
CA ARG A 166 8.87 -20.77 16.38
C ARG A 166 8.18 -20.28 15.11
N ASN A 167 7.81 -21.18 14.18
CA ASN A 167 7.16 -20.86 12.91
C ASN A 167 5.64 -21.09 12.96
N ALA A 168 5.04 -21.24 14.15
CA ALA A 168 3.62 -21.51 14.28
C ALA A 168 2.76 -20.43 13.61
N VAL A 169 1.81 -20.90 12.80
CA VAL A 169 0.76 -20.10 12.17
C VAL A 169 -0.56 -20.76 12.53
N ALA A 170 -1.33 -20.11 13.40
CA ALA A 170 -2.64 -20.53 13.82
C ALA A 170 -3.68 -20.25 12.74
N VAL A 171 -4.79 -20.97 12.81
CA VAL A 171 -5.88 -20.97 11.84
C VAL A 171 -7.18 -20.81 12.62
N ALA A 172 -7.96 -19.80 12.28
CA ALA A 172 -9.25 -19.49 12.91
C ALA A 172 -10.32 -19.23 11.85
N LEU A 173 -11.60 -19.36 12.20
CA LEU A 173 -12.71 -18.92 11.34
C LEU A 173 -12.71 -17.40 11.27
N ALA A 174 -13.01 -16.85 10.09
CA ALA A 174 -13.11 -15.40 9.93
C ALA A 174 -14.34 -14.82 10.66
N ASP A 175 -15.41 -15.60 10.78
CA ASP A 175 -16.68 -15.17 11.38
C ASP A 175 -16.56 -14.89 12.90
N ASP A 176 -15.58 -15.52 13.58
CA ASP A 176 -15.33 -15.34 15.02
C ASP A 176 -14.43 -14.12 15.34
N MET A 177 -13.96 -13.42 14.31
CA MET A 177 -13.07 -12.27 14.44
C MET A 177 -13.90 -10.97 14.46
N GLU A 178 -14.48 -10.62 15.62
CA GLU A 178 -15.08 -9.29 15.84
C GLU A 178 -14.00 -8.20 15.89
N GLY A 179 -13.55 -7.73 14.72
CA GLY A 179 -13.02 -6.37 14.50
C GLY A 179 -11.64 -6.00 15.06
N ASP A 180 -11.06 -6.72 16.02
CA ASP A 180 -9.76 -6.37 16.63
C ASP A 180 -8.72 -7.48 16.44
N THR A 181 -7.84 -7.33 15.45
CA THR A 181 -6.71 -8.25 15.19
C THR A 181 -5.57 -8.15 16.22
N GLU A 182 -5.61 -7.15 17.10
CA GLU A 182 -4.54 -6.90 18.09
C GLU A 182 -4.76 -7.62 19.43
N ASN A 183 -6.00 -8.03 19.74
CA ASN A 183 -6.37 -8.81 20.91
C ASN A 183 -7.07 -10.12 20.52
N PHE A 184 -6.40 -10.91 19.67
CA PHE A 184 -6.92 -12.22 19.28
C PHE A 184 -6.97 -13.16 20.50
N ASP A 185 -8.18 -13.64 20.82
CA ASP A 185 -8.34 -14.72 21.77
C ASP A 185 -7.98 -16.04 21.09
N PHE A 186 -6.89 -16.67 21.54
CA PHE A 186 -6.43 -17.95 20.99
C PHE A 186 -7.37 -19.11 21.33
N ASP A 187 -8.45 -18.86 22.07
CA ASP A 187 -9.50 -19.83 22.33
C ASP A 187 -10.35 -20.15 21.08
N CYS A 188 -10.34 -19.30 20.05
CA CYS A 188 -11.09 -19.51 18.79
C CYS A 188 -10.27 -20.17 17.67
N ILE A 189 -9.10 -20.76 17.97
CA ILE A 189 -8.29 -21.44 16.95
C ILE A 189 -8.85 -22.81 16.61
N ILE A 190 -9.09 -23.03 15.32
CA ILE A 190 -9.42 -24.36 14.77
C ILE A 190 -8.18 -25.24 14.81
N GLY A 191 -6.99 -24.67 14.55
CA GLY A 191 -5.75 -25.42 14.51
C GLY A 191 -4.59 -24.63 13.93
N TYR A 192 -3.67 -25.31 13.25
CA TYR A 192 -2.41 -24.75 12.79
C TYR A 192 -2.05 -25.20 11.37
N VAL A 193 -1.26 -24.38 10.68
CA VAL A 193 -0.56 -24.82 9.47
C VAL A 193 0.47 -25.90 9.86
N PRO A 194 0.55 -27.04 9.14
CA PRO A 194 1.43 -28.14 9.51
C PRO A 194 2.89 -27.71 9.67
N ARG A 195 3.54 -28.19 10.74
CA ARG A 195 4.93 -27.84 11.08
C ARG A 195 5.96 -28.07 9.96
N LYS A 196 5.71 -29.05 9.08
CA LYS A 196 6.59 -29.34 7.93
C LYS A 196 6.47 -28.29 6.81
N GLU A 197 5.45 -27.44 6.87
CA GLU A 197 4.99 -26.61 5.77
C GLU A 197 4.81 -25.13 6.16
N ASN A 198 4.87 -24.81 7.46
CA ASN A 198 4.61 -23.47 7.99
C ASN A 198 5.79 -22.49 7.86
N GLU A 199 7.01 -22.96 7.60
CA GLU A 199 8.21 -22.11 7.60
C GLU A 199 8.13 -20.96 6.58
N MET A 200 7.65 -21.25 5.35
CA MET A 200 7.58 -20.24 4.29
C MET A 200 6.48 -19.20 4.58
N VAL A 201 5.32 -19.66 5.05
CA VAL A 201 4.20 -18.78 5.45
C VAL A 201 4.64 -17.86 6.58
N ALA A 202 5.22 -18.43 7.65
CA ALA A 202 5.69 -17.68 8.80
C ALA A 202 6.72 -16.59 8.43
N LYS A 203 7.70 -16.92 7.59
CA LYS A 203 8.70 -15.95 7.12
C LYS A 203 8.07 -14.83 6.31
N MET A 204 7.13 -15.14 5.41
CA MET A 204 6.45 -14.10 4.64
C MET A 204 5.63 -13.17 5.54
N MET A 205 4.94 -13.73 6.54
CA MET A 205 4.24 -12.93 7.56
C MET A 205 5.19 -12.05 8.36
N ASP A 206 6.34 -12.57 8.77
CA ASP A 206 7.39 -11.82 9.49
C ASP A 206 8.03 -10.72 8.62
N MET A 207 7.94 -10.82 7.29
CA MET A 207 8.34 -9.77 6.34
C MET A 207 7.23 -8.73 6.06
N GLY A 208 6.11 -8.77 6.78
CA GLY A 208 5.01 -7.81 6.61
C GLY A 208 4.01 -8.18 5.51
N TRP A 209 3.99 -9.44 5.07
CA TRP A 209 2.99 -9.96 4.11
C TRP A 209 1.78 -10.61 4.80
N GLY A 210 1.62 -10.44 6.12
CA GLY A 210 0.53 -11.06 6.90
C GLY A 210 -0.85 -10.83 6.29
N ASP A 211 -1.21 -9.56 6.12
CA ASP A 211 -2.54 -9.13 5.64
C ASP A 211 -2.84 -9.50 4.18
N ALA A 212 -1.82 -9.96 3.45
CA ALA A 212 -1.99 -10.42 2.07
C ALA A 212 -2.49 -11.87 2.01
N PHE A 213 -2.30 -12.67 3.07
CA PHE A 213 -2.75 -14.05 3.07
C PHE A 213 -4.24 -14.16 3.37
N THR A 214 -4.93 -14.98 2.58
CA THR A 214 -6.33 -15.38 2.82
C THR A 214 -6.42 -16.89 2.69
N ALA A 215 -7.21 -17.57 3.51
CA ALA A 215 -7.39 -19.02 3.40
C ALA A 215 -8.88 -19.38 3.35
N GLU A 216 -9.19 -20.54 2.79
CA GLU A 216 -10.53 -21.11 2.81
C GLU A 216 -10.46 -22.61 3.05
N LEU A 217 -11.47 -23.17 3.73
CA LEU A 217 -11.60 -24.61 3.87
C LEU A 217 -11.98 -25.25 2.53
N THR A 218 -11.21 -26.23 2.08
CA THR A 218 -11.47 -26.94 0.81
C THR A 218 -12.03 -28.32 0.99
N THR A 219 -11.89 -28.93 2.17
CA THR A 219 -12.45 -30.25 2.44
C THR A 219 -12.79 -30.36 3.92
N VAL A 220 -14.03 -30.75 4.20
CA VAL A 220 -14.52 -31.11 5.53
C VAL A 220 -15.18 -32.48 5.43
N LYS A 221 -14.61 -33.49 6.08
CA LYS A 221 -15.10 -34.88 6.05
C LYS A 221 -15.18 -35.48 7.45
N ASP A 222 -16.30 -36.15 7.72
CA ASP A 222 -16.51 -36.89 8.96
C ASP A 222 -15.61 -38.14 9.05
N ASN A 223 -15.30 -38.74 7.90
CA ASN A 223 -14.55 -39.99 7.81
C ASN A 223 -13.33 -39.84 6.91
N GLY A 224 -12.20 -40.41 7.33
CA GLY A 224 -10.93 -40.37 6.58
C GLY A 224 -9.73 -40.41 7.52
N THR A 225 -8.53 -40.37 6.95
CA THR A 225 -7.31 -40.16 7.75
C THR A 225 -7.25 -38.70 8.26
N TYR A 226 -6.49 -38.46 9.32
CA TYR A 226 -6.46 -37.16 10.01
C TYR A 226 -6.23 -35.96 9.05
N ASP A 227 -5.30 -36.10 8.12
CA ASP A 227 -4.91 -35.06 7.16
C ASP A 227 -5.92 -34.92 5.99
N GLU A 228 -6.80 -35.91 5.78
CA GLU A 228 -7.81 -35.90 4.72
C GLU A 228 -9.14 -35.29 5.18
N ARG A 229 -9.36 -35.24 6.49
CA ARG A 229 -10.64 -34.81 7.07
C ARG A 229 -10.83 -33.30 7.03
N LEU A 230 -9.75 -32.54 7.20
CA LEU A 230 -9.82 -31.08 7.23
C LEU A 230 -8.67 -30.48 6.44
N ARG A 231 -8.99 -29.93 5.26
CA ARG A 231 -8.01 -29.31 4.36
C ARG A 231 -8.38 -27.87 4.04
N MET A 232 -7.37 -27.06 3.82
CA MET A 232 -7.50 -25.67 3.43
C MET A 232 -6.64 -25.36 2.21
N THR A 233 -7.02 -24.29 1.51
CA THR A 233 -6.16 -23.63 0.53
C THR A 233 -5.87 -22.21 0.98
N ILE A 234 -4.59 -21.86 0.96
CA ILE A 234 -4.03 -20.55 1.24
C ILE A 234 -3.79 -19.85 -0.09
N TYR A 235 -4.22 -18.60 -0.17
CA TYR A 235 -4.03 -17.70 -1.28
C TYR A 235 -3.26 -16.45 -0.83
N ILE A 236 -2.65 -15.77 -1.81
CA ILE A 236 -2.10 -14.43 -1.63
C ILE A 236 -3.00 -13.46 -2.41
N LYS A 237 -3.60 -12.51 -1.70
CA LYS A 237 -4.40 -11.41 -2.23
C LYS A 237 -3.45 -10.36 -2.81
N SER A 238 -3.63 -10.01 -4.08
CA SER A 238 -2.93 -8.88 -4.67
C SER A 238 -3.30 -7.59 -3.94
N LYS A 239 -2.30 -6.79 -3.54
CA LYS A 239 -2.51 -5.43 -3.02
C LYS A 239 -3.02 -4.46 -4.10
N ILE A 240 -2.79 -4.78 -5.36
CA ILE A 240 -3.25 -4.02 -6.52
C ILE A 240 -4.58 -4.62 -6.97
N GLU A 241 -5.64 -3.81 -6.91
CA GLU A 241 -6.90 -4.08 -7.62
C GLU A 241 -6.58 -4.15 -9.11
N SER A 242 -6.51 -5.35 -9.68
CA SER A 242 -6.30 -5.47 -11.13
C SER A 242 -7.64 -5.69 -11.82
N THR A 243 -8.48 -4.66 -11.86
CA THR A 243 -9.23 -4.42 -13.09
C THR A 243 -8.19 -3.96 -14.10
N GLU A 244 -7.90 -4.80 -15.10
CA GLU A 244 -7.06 -4.35 -16.21
C GLU A 244 -7.92 -3.37 -17.02
N SER A 245 -7.74 -2.08 -16.77
CA SER A 245 -8.41 -1.02 -17.51
C SER A 245 -7.72 -0.86 -18.87
N TRP A 246 -8.52 -0.87 -19.93
CA TRP A 246 -8.05 -0.71 -21.29
C TRP A 246 -8.68 0.53 -21.89
N TYR A 247 -7.87 1.28 -22.62
CA TYR A 247 -8.26 2.48 -23.33
C TYR A 247 -7.93 2.34 -24.81
N VAL A 248 -8.56 3.15 -25.67
CA VAL A 248 -8.29 3.17 -27.11
C VAL A 248 -8.03 4.61 -27.57
N GLN A 249 -7.05 4.77 -28.46
CA GLN A 249 -6.75 6.03 -29.13
C GLN A 249 -6.57 5.80 -30.64
N LYS A 250 -7.12 6.68 -31.48
CA LYS A 250 -6.83 6.70 -32.92
C LYS A 250 -5.58 7.52 -33.21
N MET A 251 -4.78 7.05 -34.17
CA MET A 251 -3.58 7.75 -34.64
C MET A 251 -3.65 8.05 -36.14
N ASP A 252 -3.19 9.24 -36.50
CA ASP A 252 -2.88 9.59 -37.87
C ASP A 252 -1.54 8.98 -38.31
N ASN A 253 -1.22 9.09 -39.61
CA ASN A 253 0.03 8.57 -40.18
C ASN A 253 1.27 9.17 -39.49
N SER A 254 1.26 10.48 -39.22
CA SER A 254 2.38 11.19 -38.58
C SER A 254 2.64 10.67 -37.17
N SER A 255 1.60 10.59 -36.33
CA SER A 255 1.77 10.12 -34.95
C SER A 255 2.18 8.66 -34.91
N CYS A 256 1.68 7.83 -35.83
CA CYS A 256 2.10 6.43 -35.93
C CYS A 256 3.59 6.29 -36.27
N GLN A 257 4.09 7.08 -37.21
CA GLN A 257 5.52 7.09 -37.56
C GLN A 257 6.40 7.53 -36.39
N ASN A 258 6.01 8.62 -35.71
CA ASN A 258 6.73 9.09 -34.53
C ASN A 258 6.72 8.04 -33.41
N LEU A 259 5.57 7.42 -33.12
CA LEU A 259 5.45 6.36 -32.13
C LEU A 259 6.41 5.21 -32.44
N LEU A 260 6.47 4.75 -33.69
CA LEU A 260 7.38 3.68 -34.07
C LEU A 260 8.84 4.09 -33.92
N GLU A 261 9.21 5.30 -34.33
CA GLU A 261 10.59 5.79 -34.20
C GLU A 261 11.06 5.78 -32.75
N PHE A 262 10.28 6.35 -31.82
CA PHE A 262 10.61 6.35 -30.39
C PHE A 262 10.66 4.92 -29.82
N LEU A 263 9.72 4.05 -30.20
CA LEU A 263 9.73 2.66 -29.74
C LEU A 263 10.95 1.87 -30.26
N TYR A 264 11.42 2.16 -31.47
CA TYR A 264 12.62 1.52 -32.01
C TYR A 264 13.91 2.03 -31.36
N GLN A 265 13.98 3.32 -31.04
CA GLN A 265 15.17 3.95 -30.47
C GLN A 265 15.29 3.67 -28.97
N ASP A 266 14.20 3.88 -28.22
CA ASP A 266 14.22 3.93 -26.76
C ASP A 266 13.44 2.80 -26.09
N GLY A 267 12.66 2.03 -26.86
CA GLY A 267 11.75 1.01 -26.32
C GLY A 267 10.54 1.57 -25.58
N ILE A 268 10.43 2.90 -25.53
CA ILE A 268 9.36 3.65 -24.88
C ILE A 268 8.93 4.81 -25.78
N THR A 269 7.74 5.33 -25.53
CA THR A 269 7.23 6.54 -26.15
C THR A 269 6.54 7.39 -25.09
N HIS A 270 6.57 8.70 -25.25
CA HIS A 270 5.96 9.64 -24.32
C HIS A 270 4.84 10.41 -25.00
N PHE A 271 3.76 10.63 -24.25
CA PHE A 271 2.62 11.45 -24.65
C PHE A 271 2.28 12.44 -23.55
N ARG A 272 1.76 13.61 -23.92
CA ARG A 272 1.15 14.52 -22.95
C ARG A 272 -0.37 14.42 -23.08
N TRP A 273 -1.02 13.90 -22.04
CA TRP A 273 -2.47 13.77 -21.99
C TRP A 273 -3.04 14.54 -20.81
N GLY A 274 -4.25 15.06 -20.96
CA GLY A 274 -4.90 15.88 -19.94
C GLY A 274 -5.76 16.96 -20.55
N GLY A 275 -5.78 18.13 -19.93
CA GLY A 275 -6.53 19.30 -20.39
C GLY A 275 -7.70 19.64 -19.49
N PHE A 276 -8.10 20.91 -19.49
CA PHE A 276 -9.22 21.42 -18.72
C PHE A 276 -10.58 21.12 -19.38
N PRO A 277 -11.63 20.74 -18.63
CA PRO A 277 -11.64 20.50 -17.18
C PRO A 277 -11.14 19.09 -16.80
N PRO A 278 -10.24 18.96 -15.80
CA PRO A 278 -9.59 17.68 -15.48
C PRO A 278 -10.55 16.63 -14.88
N TRP A 279 -11.62 17.06 -14.19
CA TRP A 279 -12.61 16.15 -13.56
C TRP A 279 -13.58 15.49 -14.55
N GLU A 280 -13.61 15.93 -15.81
CA GLU A 280 -14.44 15.31 -16.86
C GLU A 280 -13.66 14.27 -17.67
N ARG A 281 -12.37 14.05 -17.35
CA ARG A 281 -11.50 13.17 -18.13
C ARG A 281 -11.24 11.86 -17.40
N ASP A 282 -11.45 10.77 -18.11
CA ASP A 282 -11.10 9.43 -17.67
C ASP A 282 -9.89 8.95 -18.49
N LEU A 283 -8.71 9.03 -17.87
CA LEU A 283 -7.41 8.78 -18.48
C LEU A 283 -6.73 7.54 -17.87
N PRO A 284 -5.87 6.85 -18.63
CA PRO A 284 -5.17 5.66 -18.15
C PRO A 284 -4.34 5.92 -16.89
N ARG A 285 -4.35 4.99 -15.95
CA ARG A 285 -3.45 4.99 -14.79
C ARG A 285 -2.19 4.18 -15.07
N LYS A 286 -1.22 4.30 -14.18
CA LYS A 286 -0.03 3.44 -14.19
C LYS A 286 -0.46 1.98 -14.06
N GLY A 287 -0.06 1.14 -15.02
CA GLY A 287 -0.46 -0.26 -15.09
C GLY A 287 -1.50 -0.55 -16.18
N ASP A 288 -2.21 0.46 -16.66
CA ASP A 288 -3.28 0.26 -17.64
C ASP A 288 -2.74 -0.01 -19.04
N LYS A 289 -3.64 -0.43 -19.93
CA LYS A 289 -3.34 -0.72 -21.33
C LYS A 289 -3.99 0.32 -22.23
N VAL A 290 -3.26 0.73 -23.28
CA VAL A 290 -3.79 1.64 -24.30
C VAL A 290 -3.59 0.99 -25.66
N VAL A 291 -4.68 0.83 -26.42
CA VAL A 291 -4.65 0.31 -27.78
C VAL A 291 -4.64 1.50 -28.74
N PHE A 292 -3.55 1.66 -29.47
CA PHE A 292 -3.49 2.63 -30.55
C PHE A 292 -3.93 1.99 -31.86
N ILE A 293 -4.82 2.69 -32.57
CA ILE A 293 -5.41 2.26 -33.83
C ILE A 293 -4.95 3.20 -34.94
N HIS A 294 -4.19 2.67 -35.88
CA HIS A 294 -3.76 3.38 -37.07
C HIS A 294 -4.52 2.86 -38.30
N GLN A 295 -5.27 3.74 -38.99
CA GLN A 295 -6.10 3.33 -40.12
C GLN A 295 -5.33 3.40 -41.44
N CYS A 296 -5.22 2.26 -42.14
CA CYS A 296 -4.54 2.11 -43.42
C CYS A 296 -5.51 1.65 -44.52
N GLY A 297 -6.36 2.56 -45.01
CA GLY A 297 -7.30 2.26 -46.08
C GLY A 297 -8.43 1.34 -45.63
N ALA A 298 -8.42 0.07 -46.09
CA ALA A 298 -9.39 -0.96 -45.71
C ALA A 298 -8.99 -1.71 -44.42
N ASP A 299 -7.72 -1.63 -44.05
CA ASP A 299 -7.16 -2.30 -42.88
C ASP A 299 -6.86 -1.29 -41.77
N ALA A 300 -6.69 -1.79 -40.56
CA ALA A 300 -6.23 -1.04 -39.40
C ALA A 300 -5.09 -1.79 -38.70
N GLU A 301 -4.04 -1.05 -38.36
CA GLU A 301 -2.93 -1.53 -37.55
C GLU A 301 -3.19 -1.21 -36.08
N LEU A 302 -3.06 -2.24 -35.24
CA LEU A 302 -3.29 -2.14 -33.80
C LEU A 302 -1.98 -2.31 -33.04
N TYR A 303 -1.77 -1.44 -32.06
CA TYR A 303 -0.62 -1.46 -31.15
C TYR A 303 -1.12 -1.47 -29.71
N LEU A 304 -0.89 -2.57 -28.99
CA LEU A 304 -1.18 -2.69 -27.57
C LEU A 304 0.00 -2.14 -26.76
N MET A 305 -0.24 -1.06 -26.03
CA MET A 305 0.73 -0.36 -25.22
C MET A 305 0.41 -0.53 -23.73
N HIS A 306 1.42 -0.33 -22.88
CA HIS A 306 1.29 -0.36 -21.43
C HIS A 306 1.81 0.92 -20.81
N THR A 307 1.00 1.54 -19.97
CA THR A 307 1.35 2.76 -19.23
C THR A 307 2.28 2.40 -18.06
N ILE A 308 3.56 2.76 -18.17
CA ILE A 308 4.58 2.41 -17.18
C ILE A 308 4.84 3.53 -16.16
N ALA A 309 4.63 4.79 -16.54
CA ALA A 309 4.84 5.95 -15.68
C ALA A 309 3.93 7.11 -16.09
N ILE A 310 3.50 7.91 -15.13
CA ILE A 310 2.61 9.07 -15.31
C ILE A 310 3.09 10.23 -14.41
N GLY A 311 2.94 11.47 -14.86
CA GLY A 311 3.26 12.65 -14.05
C GLY A 311 4.72 12.64 -13.55
N GLU A 312 4.92 12.83 -12.24
CA GLU A 312 6.26 12.82 -11.63
C GLU A 312 7.00 11.48 -11.80
N ASP A 313 6.31 10.35 -11.86
CA ASP A 313 6.94 9.05 -12.12
C ASP A 313 7.61 9.00 -13.51
N ALA A 314 7.14 9.83 -14.46
CA ALA A 314 7.69 9.89 -15.81
C ALA A 314 9.07 10.57 -15.86
N MET A 315 9.49 11.29 -14.81
CA MET A 315 10.74 12.06 -14.79
C MET A 315 11.97 11.24 -15.20
N LEU A 316 12.01 9.96 -14.82
CA LEU A 316 13.15 9.07 -15.10
C LEU A 316 13.31 8.74 -16.59
N PHE A 317 12.29 9.02 -17.39
CA PHE A 317 12.20 8.63 -18.80
C PHE A 317 12.19 9.83 -19.74
N LEU A 318 12.13 11.05 -19.21
CA LEU A 318 12.08 12.29 -20.00
C LEU A 318 13.50 12.85 -20.16
N GLU A 319 13.81 13.34 -21.36
CA GLU A 319 15.11 13.98 -21.64
C GLU A 319 15.27 15.28 -20.85
N ASN A 320 14.20 16.08 -20.74
CA ASN A 320 14.16 17.35 -20.00
C ASN A 320 12.99 17.37 -19.00
N PRO A 321 13.10 16.69 -17.84
CA PRO A 321 12.00 16.55 -16.89
C PRO A 321 11.50 17.87 -16.32
N GLU A 322 12.41 18.84 -16.10
CA GLU A 322 12.06 20.15 -15.55
C GLU A 322 11.20 20.98 -16.50
N GLU A 323 11.45 20.91 -17.81
CA GLU A 323 10.61 21.64 -18.77
C GLU A 323 9.26 20.96 -18.92
N GLU A 324 9.25 19.63 -19.10
CA GLU A 324 8.03 18.83 -19.30
C GLU A 324 7.07 18.88 -18.10
N LEU A 325 7.57 18.84 -16.87
CA LEU A 325 6.71 18.91 -15.68
C LEU A 325 6.22 20.32 -15.35
N ASN A 326 6.99 21.35 -15.71
CA ASN A 326 6.64 22.74 -15.42
C ASN A 326 5.95 23.46 -16.60
N MET A 327 5.50 22.70 -17.60
CA MET A 327 4.66 23.26 -18.67
C MET A 327 3.41 23.89 -18.07
N VAL A 328 3.06 25.09 -18.55
CA VAL A 328 1.82 25.79 -18.15
C VAL A 328 0.66 25.26 -18.99
N ASP A 329 0.40 23.95 -18.87
CA ASP A 329 -0.75 23.26 -19.44
C ASP A 329 -1.41 22.37 -18.37
N ASP A 330 -2.68 22.00 -18.57
CA ASP A 330 -3.38 21.07 -17.68
C ASP A 330 -3.10 19.60 -18.05
N CYS A 331 -1.94 19.32 -18.67
CA CYS A 331 -1.56 18.01 -19.17
C CYS A 331 -0.45 17.39 -18.31
N ALA A 332 -0.41 16.06 -18.27
CA ALA A 332 0.66 15.30 -17.62
C ALA A 332 1.40 14.44 -18.64
N PRO A 333 2.71 14.18 -18.43
CA PRO A 333 3.46 13.22 -19.23
C PRO A 333 3.03 11.78 -18.89
N TYR A 334 2.88 10.97 -19.93
CA TYR A 334 2.59 9.54 -19.90
C TYR A 334 3.66 8.81 -20.67
N VAL A 335 4.26 7.79 -20.05
CA VAL A 335 5.27 6.96 -20.69
C VAL A 335 4.67 5.59 -20.94
N LEU A 336 4.75 5.15 -22.19
CA LEU A 336 4.21 3.88 -22.63
C LEU A 336 5.26 3.03 -23.31
N THR A 337 5.11 1.71 -23.19
CA THR A 337 5.93 0.72 -23.90
C THR A 337 5.07 -0.26 -24.68
N LEU A 338 5.60 -0.82 -25.75
CA LEU A 338 4.90 -1.75 -26.62
C LEU A 338 4.80 -3.13 -25.96
N VAL A 339 3.57 -3.62 -25.82
CA VAL A 339 3.28 -4.99 -25.37
C VAL A 339 3.18 -5.92 -26.57
N LYS A 340 2.38 -5.53 -27.58
CA LYS A 340 2.14 -6.36 -28.77
C LYS A 340 1.64 -5.52 -29.94
N GLY A 341 2.19 -5.76 -31.12
CA GLY A 341 1.84 -5.07 -32.36
C GLY A 341 3.02 -5.03 -33.33
N PRO A 342 2.83 -4.61 -34.60
CA PRO A 342 1.55 -4.30 -35.21
C PRO A 342 0.72 -5.56 -35.46
N ILE A 343 -0.59 -5.48 -35.20
CA ILE A 343 -1.56 -6.47 -35.68
C ILE A 343 -2.44 -5.79 -36.72
N ILE A 344 -2.51 -6.39 -37.91
CA ILE A 344 -3.31 -5.89 -39.02
C ILE A 344 -4.66 -6.59 -38.98
N VAL A 345 -5.74 -5.81 -38.93
CA VAL A 345 -7.12 -6.31 -38.95
C VAL A 345 -7.95 -5.55 -39.99
N ASP A 346 -8.99 -6.19 -40.54
CA ASP A 346 -9.97 -5.51 -41.37
C ASP A 346 -10.78 -4.51 -40.50
N LEU A 347 -11.08 -3.33 -41.04
CA LEU A 347 -11.87 -2.31 -40.33
C LEU A 347 -13.23 -2.82 -39.82
N GLN A 348 -13.84 -3.80 -40.50
CA GLN A 348 -15.10 -4.40 -40.07
C GLN A 348 -14.96 -5.20 -38.78
N GLU A 349 -13.78 -5.76 -38.49
CA GLU A 349 -13.51 -6.46 -37.23
C GLU A 349 -13.53 -5.47 -36.05
N LEU A 350 -13.30 -4.18 -36.28
CA LEU A 350 -13.32 -3.13 -35.25
C LEU A 350 -14.69 -2.48 -35.05
N ASN A 351 -15.75 -2.95 -35.72
CA ASN A 351 -17.10 -2.39 -35.59
C ASN A 351 -17.63 -2.42 -34.15
N PHE A 352 -17.15 -3.32 -33.30
CA PHE A 352 -17.57 -3.35 -31.89
C PHE A 352 -17.12 -2.11 -31.10
N LEU A 353 -16.12 -1.37 -31.59
CA LEU A 353 -15.63 -0.13 -31.00
C LEU A 353 -16.37 1.11 -31.52
N SER A 354 -17.36 0.96 -32.43
CA SER A 354 -18.07 2.11 -33.02
C SER A 354 -18.83 2.96 -32.01
N ASN A 355 -19.21 2.36 -30.89
CA ASN A 355 -19.98 3.00 -29.83
C ASN A 355 -19.08 3.61 -28.73
N CYS A 356 -17.77 3.38 -28.79
CA CYS A 356 -16.80 3.94 -27.84
C CYS A 356 -16.40 5.35 -28.27
N LYS A 357 -16.19 6.26 -27.31
CA LYS A 357 -15.58 7.56 -27.59
C LYS A 357 -14.09 7.36 -27.83
N ILE A 358 -13.68 7.39 -29.10
CA ILE A 358 -12.27 7.24 -29.45
C ILE A 358 -11.71 8.59 -29.85
N GLY A 359 -10.92 9.18 -28.95
CA GLY A 359 -10.16 10.39 -29.22
C GLY A 359 -9.01 10.15 -30.20
N SER A 360 -8.68 11.18 -30.98
CA SER A 360 -7.50 11.19 -31.86
C SER A 360 -6.27 11.80 -31.19
N CYS A 361 -6.46 12.66 -30.18
CA CYS A 361 -5.38 13.32 -29.45
C CYS A 361 -4.97 12.57 -28.18
N GLN A 362 -5.92 11.94 -27.50
CA GLN A 362 -5.71 11.19 -26.27
C GLN A 362 -6.78 10.12 -26.11
N PRO A 363 -6.52 9.07 -25.32
CA PRO A 363 -7.56 8.16 -24.88
C PRO A 363 -8.60 8.92 -24.05
N GLU A 364 -9.87 8.57 -24.22
CA GLU A 364 -10.96 9.02 -23.37
C GLU A 364 -11.84 7.82 -23.04
N GLU A 365 -12.18 7.68 -21.76
CA GLU A 365 -13.12 6.66 -21.25
C GLU A 365 -12.54 5.23 -21.26
N GLU A 366 -12.67 4.54 -20.12
CA GLU A 366 -12.34 3.13 -20.01
C GLU A 366 -13.28 2.29 -20.89
N LEU A 367 -12.72 1.26 -21.56
CA LEU A 367 -13.51 0.34 -22.36
C LEU A 367 -14.34 -0.61 -21.48
N SER A 368 -15.57 -0.89 -21.93
CA SER A 368 -16.39 -1.97 -21.35
C SER A 368 -15.71 -3.35 -21.44
N GLU A 369 -15.98 -4.23 -20.47
CA GLU A 369 -15.42 -5.60 -20.40
C GLU A 369 -15.61 -6.40 -21.70
N ASP A 370 -16.76 -6.24 -22.37
CA ASP A 370 -17.07 -6.87 -23.65
C ASP A 370 -16.11 -6.44 -24.78
N CYS A 371 -15.76 -5.15 -24.83
CA CYS A 371 -14.80 -4.63 -25.79
C CYS A 371 -13.38 -5.11 -25.49
N ILE A 372 -13.02 -5.16 -24.20
CA ILE A 372 -11.72 -5.67 -23.74
C ILE A 372 -11.56 -7.14 -24.12
N ALA A 373 -12.58 -7.97 -23.91
CA ALA A 373 -12.56 -9.38 -24.26
C ALA A 373 -12.32 -9.59 -25.77
N LYS A 374 -13.00 -8.82 -26.62
CA LYS A 374 -12.81 -8.88 -28.08
C LYS A 374 -11.42 -8.42 -28.52
N LEU A 375 -10.90 -7.34 -27.92
CA LEU A 375 -9.53 -6.90 -28.18
C LEU A 375 -8.51 -7.95 -27.74
N LYS A 376 -8.70 -8.57 -26.57
CA LYS A 376 -7.84 -9.68 -26.12
C LYS A 376 -7.84 -10.85 -27.10
N ASP A 377 -8.99 -11.17 -27.68
CA ASP A 377 -9.08 -12.22 -28.70
C ASP A 377 -8.30 -11.85 -29.97
N LEU A 378 -8.40 -10.60 -30.43
CA LEU A 378 -7.62 -10.10 -31.57
C LEU A 378 -6.11 -10.12 -31.29
N PHE A 379 -5.69 -9.71 -30.09
CA PHE A 379 -4.28 -9.63 -29.75
C PHE A 379 -3.66 -10.98 -29.39
N PHE A 380 -4.36 -11.90 -28.72
CA PHE A 380 -3.73 -13.07 -28.10
C PHE A 380 -4.23 -14.43 -28.62
N LYS A 381 -5.38 -14.50 -29.31
CA LYS A 381 -5.90 -15.77 -29.83
C LYS A 381 -5.68 -15.99 -31.34
N LYS A 382 -5.35 -14.94 -32.11
CA LYS A 382 -4.93 -15.08 -33.51
C LYS A 382 -3.47 -15.52 -33.62
#